data_AF-A0A3E4TSZ8-F1
#
_entry.id   AF-A0A3E4TSZ8-F1
#
_cell.length_a   1.000
_cell.length_b   1.000
_cell.length_c   1.000
_cell.angle_alpha   90.00
_cell.angle_beta   90.00
_cell.angle_gamma   90.00
#
_symmetry.space_group_name_H-M   'P 1'
#
loop_
_entity.id
_entity.type
_entity.pdbx_description
1 polymer ?
#
loop_
_entity_poly.entity_id
_entity_poly.type
_entity_poly.pdbx_seq_one_letter_code
_entity_poly.pdbx_strand_id
1 'polypeptide(L)'
;MTKGERIFIELQLKAAWRNLGRQRRKKAALEKRNPVQRAVKSLLKEIEVLGNQYIRDLICSGMGAYVLAAEKEKMFDEIGLVMNRPEIKEKFRAALYQNGDLEEIRKLSMEIREQVRQLLKKYEAHAK
;
A
#
# COMPACT_ATOMS: atom_id res chain seq x y z
N MET A 1 8.45 -10.45 -2.50
CA MET A 1 8.17 -11.08 -1.19
C MET A 1 7.63 -12.48 -1.41
N THR A 2 7.89 -13.43 -0.51
CA THR A 2 7.35 -14.79 -0.58
C THR A 2 5.87 -14.81 -0.19
N LYS A 3 5.15 -15.88 -0.53
CA LYS A 3 3.73 -16.06 -0.16
C LYS A 3 3.54 -16.07 1.37
N GLY A 4 4.48 -16.67 2.12
CA GLY A 4 4.43 -16.74 3.58
C GLY A 4 4.57 -15.37 4.23
N GLU A 5 5.56 -14.59 3.79
CA GLU A 5 5.76 -13.20 4.24
C GLU A 5 4.55 -12.30 3.93
N ARG A 6 3.93 -12.49 2.75
CA ARG A 6 2.71 -11.76 2.39
C ARG A 6 1.55 -12.05 3.34
N ILE A 7 1.31 -13.33 3.65
CA ILE A 7 0.28 -13.74 4.60
C ILE A 7 0.56 -13.17 5.99
N PHE A 8 1.83 -13.15 6.40
CA PHE A 8 2.23 -12.58 7.68
C PHE A 8 1.89 -11.09 7.78
N ILE A 9 2.19 -10.29 6.76
CA ILE A 9 1.82 -8.86 6.74
C ILE A 9 0.30 -8.67 6.80
N GLU A 10 -0.48 -9.49 6.08
CA GLU A 10 -1.94 -9.43 6.16
C GLU A 10 -2.47 -9.69 7.58
N LEU A 11 -1.86 -10.65 8.29
CA LEU A 11 -2.21 -10.94 9.68
C LEU A 11 -1.84 -9.77 10.60
N GLN A 12 -0.67 -9.16 10.41
CA GLN A 12 -0.25 -7.98 11.17
C GLN A 12 -1.17 -6.78 10.93
N LEU A 13 -1.57 -6.51 9.68
CA LEU A 13 -2.55 -5.47 9.34
C LEU A 13 -3.89 -5.69 10.04
N LYS A 14 -4.43 -6.92 9.96
CA LYS A 14 -5.68 -7.29 10.66
C LYS A 14 -5.57 -7.10 12.17
N ALA A 15 -4.43 -7.46 12.77
CA ALA A 15 -4.18 -7.26 14.19
C ALA A 15 -4.11 -5.77 14.56
N ALA A 16 -3.39 -4.97 13.78
CA ALA A 16 -3.24 -3.54 13.97
C ALA A 16 -4.60 -2.80 13.89
N TRP A 17 -5.46 -3.14 12.92
CA TRP A 17 -6.81 -2.58 12.83
C TRP A 17 -7.70 -2.97 14.00
N ARG A 18 -7.66 -4.23 14.46
CA ARG A 18 -8.38 -4.66 15.66
C ARG A 18 -7.94 -3.88 16.89
N ASN A 19 -6.63 -3.66 17.04
CA ASN A 19 -6.07 -2.88 18.13
C ASN A 19 -6.48 -1.39 18.03
N LEU A 20 -6.45 -0.82 16.84
CA LEU A 20 -6.91 0.55 16.58
C LEU A 20 -8.39 0.72 16.96
N GLY A 21 -9.24 -0.24 16.58
CA GLY A 21 -10.66 -0.25 16.94
C GLY A 21 -10.91 -0.39 18.45
N ARG A 22 -10.09 -1.17 19.16
CA ARG A 22 -10.13 -1.26 20.63
C ARG A 22 -9.69 0.05 21.28
N GLN A 23 -8.64 0.70 20.78
CA GLN A 23 -8.15 1.97 21.31
C GLN A 23 -9.13 3.12 21.06
N ARG A 24 -9.77 3.19 19.88
CA ARG A 24 -10.84 4.17 19.59
C ARG A 24 -12.01 4.04 20.56
N ARG A 25 -12.46 2.80 20.85
CA ARG A 25 -13.51 2.53 21.85
C ARG A 25 -13.11 2.95 23.26
N LYS A 26 -11.88 2.64 23.69
CA LYS A 26 -11.35 3.08 24.99
C LYS A 26 -11.24 4.61 25.10
N LYS A 27 -10.88 5.30 24.01
CA LYS A 27 -10.84 6.77 23.96
C LYS A 27 -12.22 7.40 24.07
N ALA A 28 -13.25 6.82 23.42
CA ALA A 28 -14.62 7.29 23.55
C ALA A 28 -15.14 7.20 25.01
N ALA A 29 -14.62 6.26 25.80
CA ALA A 29 -14.94 6.10 27.22
C ALA A 29 -14.03 6.94 28.17
N LEU A 30 -12.90 7.47 27.70
CA LEU A 30 -11.92 8.22 28.49
C LEU A 30 -11.49 9.47 27.70
N GLU A 31 -12.18 10.58 27.92
CA GLU A 31 -12.14 11.72 27.01
C GLU A 31 -10.76 12.40 26.83
N LYS A 32 -9.80 12.35 27.77
CA LYS A 32 -8.58 13.19 27.64
C LYS A 32 -7.31 12.59 28.29
N ARG A 33 -6.90 11.36 27.93
CA ARG A 33 -5.57 10.84 28.33
C ARG A 33 -4.57 10.84 27.16
N ASN A 34 -3.54 11.68 27.29
CA ASN A 34 -2.35 11.79 26.44
C ASN A 34 -1.70 10.42 26.01
N PRO A 35 -1.61 9.38 26.88
CA PRO A 35 -1.07 8.08 26.46
C PRO A 35 -1.90 7.33 25.40
N VAL A 36 -3.23 7.49 25.39
CA VAL A 36 -4.10 6.83 24.39
C VAL A 36 -3.88 7.44 23.00
N GLN A 37 -3.68 8.75 22.91
CA GLN A 37 -3.33 9.42 21.65
C GLN A 37 -1.98 8.95 21.11
N ARG A 38 -0.96 8.80 21.98
CA ARG A 38 0.36 8.31 21.57
C ARG A 38 0.29 6.87 21.03
N ALA A 39 -0.48 5.99 21.68
CA ALA A 39 -0.70 4.63 21.23
C ALA A 39 -1.42 4.56 19.87
N VAL A 40 -2.45 5.40 19.66
CA VAL A 40 -3.16 5.49 18.38
C VAL A 40 -2.23 5.99 17.27
N LYS A 41 -1.40 7.01 17.52
CA LYS A 41 -0.43 7.52 16.54
C LYS A 41 0.58 6.45 16.13
N SER A 42 1.06 5.66 17.09
CA SER A 42 1.98 4.54 16.83
C SER A 42 1.33 3.48 15.93
N LEU A 43 0.10 3.08 16.24
CA LEU A 43 -0.64 2.08 15.45
C LEU A 43 -0.92 2.57 14.02
N LEU A 44 -1.24 3.85 13.82
CA LEU A 44 -1.42 4.41 12.48
C LEU A 44 -0.14 4.34 11.66
N LYS A 45 1.01 4.66 12.27
CA LYS A 45 2.31 4.54 11.60
C LYS A 45 2.67 3.09 11.25
N GLU A 46 2.31 2.15 12.12
CA GLU A 46 2.49 0.71 11.85
C GLU A 46 1.64 0.25 10.66
N ILE A 47 0.36 0.63 10.64
CA ILE A 47 -0.56 0.37 9.51
C ILE A 47 -0.02 1.00 8.22
N GLU A 48 0.54 2.21 8.29
CA GLU A 48 1.15 2.88 7.14
C GLU A 48 2.30 2.07 6.55
N VAL A 49 3.25 1.65 7.39
CA VAL A 49 4.44 0.92 6.96
C VAL A 49 4.05 -0.44 6.37
N LEU A 50 3.24 -1.22 7.10
CA LEU A 50 2.79 -2.55 6.67
C LEU A 50 1.92 -2.46 5.41
N GLY A 51 1.01 -1.49 5.36
CA GLY A 51 0.12 -1.26 4.23
C GLY A 51 0.90 -0.91 2.98
N ASN A 52 1.83 0.04 3.07
CA ASN A 52 2.67 0.43 1.94
C ASN A 52 3.57 -0.71 1.46
N GLN A 53 4.11 -1.52 2.37
CA GLN A 53 4.89 -2.69 2.01
C GLN A 53 4.04 -3.73 1.27
N TYR A 54 2.85 -4.02 1.78
CA TYR A 54 1.91 -4.94 1.16
C TYR A 54 1.48 -4.49 -0.24
N ILE A 55 1.07 -3.22 -0.37
CA ILE A 55 0.64 -2.61 -1.64
C ILE A 55 1.77 -2.66 -2.67
N ARG A 56 2.99 -2.27 -2.29
CA ARG A 56 4.15 -2.31 -3.19
C ARG A 56 4.46 -3.72 -3.67
N ASP A 57 4.39 -4.72 -2.78
CA ASP A 57 4.60 -6.11 -3.19
C ASP A 57 3.48 -6.60 -4.11
N LEU A 58 2.21 -6.28 -3.83
CA LEU A 58 1.10 -6.66 -4.71
C LEU A 58 1.23 -6.06 -6.11
N ILE A 59 1.60 -4.78 -6.19
CA ILE A 59 1.83 -4.11 -7.47
C ILE A 59 3.04 -4.75 -8.13
N CYS A 60 4.24 -4.64 -7.55
CA CYS A 60 5.52 -4.90 -8.22
C CYS A 60 5.96 -6.38 -8.30
N SER A 61 5.39 -7.28 -7.52
CA SER A 61 5.88 -8.67 -7.44
C SER A 61 5.79 -9.40 -8.78
N GLY A 62 6.90 -10.00 -9.21
CA GLY A 62 6.97 -10.74 -10.48
C GLY A 62 6.92 -9.86 -11.74
N MET A 63 7.12 -8.54 -11.60
CA MET A 63 7.33 -7.65 -12.75
C MET A 63 8.83 -7.52 -13.02
N GLY A 64 9.26 -8.10 -14.15
CA GLY A 64 10.53 -7.83 -14.79
C GLY A 64 10.26 -7.32 -16.20
N ALA A 65 11.11 -6.43 -16.70
CA ALA A 65 11.03 -5.92 -18.06
C ALA A 65 12.42 -5.59 -18.59
N TYR A 66 12.63 -5.76 -19.89
CA TYR A 66 13.85 -5.35 -20.58
C TYR A 66 13.66 -3.95 -21.17
N VAL A 67 14.50 -3.00 -20.75
CA VAL A 67 14.36 -1.59 -21.11
C VAL A 67 15.72 -1.02 -21.48
N LEU A 68 15.73 -0.10 -22.45
CA LEU A 68 16.93 0.63 -22.82
C LEU A 68 17.49 1.41 -21.63
N ALA A 69 18.80 1.40 -21.44
CA ALA A 69 19.45 2.05 -20.30
C ALA A 69 19.11 3.55 -20.21
N ALA A 70 18.99 4.23 -21.36
CA ALA A 70 18.64 5.65 -21.45
C ALA A 70 17.19 5.96 -21.04
N GLU A 71 16.28 4.98 -21.13
CA GLU A 71 14.86 5.15 -20.81
C GLU A 71 14.52 4.69 -19.38
N LYS A 72 15.48 4.05 -18.69
CA LYS A 72 15.28 3.48 -17.36
C LYS A 72 14.73 4.48 -16.35
N GLU A 73 15.35 5.66 -16.25
CA GLU A 73 14.93 6.69 -15.28
C GLU A 73 13.52 7.22 -15.60
N LYS A 74 13.27 7.55 -16.86
CA LYS A 74 11.96 8.01 -17.33
C LYS A 74 10.86 6.98 -17.06
N MET A 75 11.13 5.69 -17.28
CA MET A 75 10.20 4.61 -16.96
C MET A 75 9.87 4.60 -15.45
N PHE A 76 10.86 4.71 -14.57
CA PHE A 76 10.62 4.77 -13.13
C PHE A 76 9.83 6.00 -12.71
N ASP A 77 10.07 7.15 -13.32
CA ASP A 77 9.30 8.37 -13.05
C ASP A 77 7.83 8.20 -13.44
N GLU A 78 7.54 7.62 -14.61
CA GLU A 78 6.15 7.39 -15.02
C GLU A 78 5.45 6.34 -14.15
N ILE A 79 6.14 5.27 -13.73
CA ILE A 79 5.61 4.32 -12.73
C ILE A 79 5.32 5.07 -11.42
N GLY A 80 6.24 5.95 -11.01
CA GLY A 80 6.07 6.83 -9.85
C GLY A 80 4.82 7.69 -9.97
N LEU A 81 4.56 8.29 -11.12
CA LEU A 81 3.37 9.11 -11.37
C LEU A 81 2.08 8.28 -11.27
N VAL A 82 2.06 7.07 -11.82
CA VAL A 82 0.91 6.15 -11.71
C VAL A 82 0.65 5.79 -10.25
N MET A 83 1.68 5.40 -9.50
CA MET A 83 1.53 5.01 -8.09
C MET A 83 1.19 6.18 -7.17
N ASN A 84 1.58 7.41 -7.55
CA ASN A 84 1.43 8.59 -6.71
C ASN A 84 0.24 9.50 -7.07
N ARG A 85 -0.65 9.11 -7.99
CA ARG A 85 -1.81 9.94 -8.32
C ARG A 85 -2.63 10.24 -7.06
N PRO A 86 -3.08 11.48 -6.86
CA PRO A 86 -3.82 11.88 -5.65
C PRO A 86 -5.03 10.99 -5.39
N GLU A 87 -5.82 10.70 -6.42
CA GLU A 87 -7.01 9.84 -6.36
C GLU A 87 -6.69 8.43 -5.84
N ILE A 88 -5.58 7.84 -6.31
CA ILE A 88 -5.13 6.52 -5.89
C ILE A 88 -4.67 6.55 -4.43
N LYS A 89 -3.90 7.58 -4.05
CA LYS A 89 -3.48 7.77 -2.66
C LYS A 89 -4.66 7.92 -1.71
N GLU A 90 -5.70 8.66 -2.11
CA GLU A 90 -6.90 8.82 -1.31
C GLU A 90 -7.68 7.51 -1.16
N LYS A 91 -7.85 6.74 -2.23
CA LYS A 91 -8.51 5.42 -2.17
C LYS A 91 -7.76 4.46 -1.24
N PHE A 92 -6.44 4.36 -1.35
CA PHE A 92 -5.64 3.54 -0.44
C PHE A 92 -5.70 4.05 1.00
N ARG A 93 -5.67 5.37 1.21
CA ARG A 93 -5.80 5.97 2.54
C ARG A 93 -7.16 5.63 3.17
N ALA A 94 -8.25 5.71 2.41
CA ALA A 94 -9.58 5.33 2.88
C ALA A 94 -9.61 3.83 3.25
N ALA A 95 -9.12 2.96 2.37
CA ALA A 95 -9.08 1.53 2.62
C ALA A 95 -8.21 1.14 3.83
N LEU A 96 -7.06 1.80 4.02
CA LEU A 96 -6.12 1.52 5.13
C LEU A 96 -6.59 2.06 6.48
N TYR A 97 -7.18 3.25 6.55
CA TYR A 97 -7.40 3.95 7.84
C TYR A 97 -8.87 4.13 8.24
N GLN A 98 -9.77 4.13 7.26
CA GLN A 98 -11.22 4.29 7.52
C GLN A 98 -11.87 2.91 7.61
N ASN A 99 -11.69 2.09 6.58
CA ASN A 99 -12.42 0.84 6.43
C ASN A 99 -11.65 -0.37 6.98
N GLY A 100 -10.32 -0.37 6.85
CA GLY A 100 -9.50 -1.53 7.19
C GLY A 100 -9.81 -2.72 6.29
N ASP A 101 -9.90 -2.46 4.98
CA ASP A 101 -10.39 -3.42 3.98
C ASP A 101 -9.23 -3.93 3.10
N LEU A 102 -8.81 -5.17 3.35
CA LEU A 102 -7.78 -5.83 2.56
C LEU A 102 -8.24 -6.18 1.15
N GLU A 103 -9.52 -6.44 0.95
CA GLU A 103 -10.05 -6.81 -0.37
C GLU A 103 -10.03 -5.58 -1.29
N GLU A 104 -10.46 -4.44 -0.78
CA GLU A 104 -10.37 -3.16 -1.48
C GLU A 104 -8.90 -2.81 -1.80
N ILE A 105 -7.99 -2.97 -0.84
CA ILE A 105 -6.55 -2.76 -1.05
C ILE A 105 -6.01 -3.69 -2.16
N ARG A 106 -6.40 -4.97 -2.16
CA ARG A 106 -6.01 -5.92 -3.20
C ARG A 106 -6.53 -5.50 -4.57
N LYS A 107 -7.82 -5.18 -4.67
CA LYS A 107 -8.47 -4.76 -5.91
C LYS A 107 -7.79 -3.54 -6.52
N LEU A 108 -7.60 -2.49 -5.71
CA LEU A 108 -6.87 -1.28 -6.11
C LEU A 108 -5.44 -1.61 -6.55
N SER A 109 -4.73 -2.46 -5.79
CA SER A 109 -3.36 -2.85 -6.14
C SER A 109 -3.30 -3.59 -7.48
N MET A 110 -4.28 -4.43 -7.79
CA MET A 110 -4.35 -5.14 -9.07
C MET A 110 -4.66 -4.22 -10.25
N GLU A 111 -5.51 -3.20 -10.04
CA GLU A 111 -5.77 -2.17 -11.05
C GLU A 111 -4.49 -1.39 -11.38
N ILE A 112 -3.74 -0.96 -10.35
CA ILE A 112 -2.46 -0.26 -10.54
C ILE A 112 -1.42 -1.17 -11.17
N ARG A 113 -1.37 -2.44 -10.75
CA ARG A 113 -0.48 -3.44 -11.35
C ARG A 113 -0.68 -3.56 -12.86
N GLU A 114 -1.92 -3.56 -13.33
CA GLU A 114 -2.19 -3.64 -14.77
C GLU A 114 -1.74 -2.36 -15.51
N GLN A 115 -1.95 -1.18 -14.92
CA GLN A 115 -1.44 0.08 -15.48
C GLN A 115 0.09 0.07 -15.58
N VAL A 116 0.79 -0.37 -14.52
CA VAL A 116 2.25 -0.52 -14.53
C VAL A 116 2.69 -1.54 -15.57
N ARG A 117 1.99 -2.67 -15.70
CA ARG A 117 2.29 -3.69 -16.70
C ARG A 117 2.15 -3.17 -18.14
N GLN A 118 1.11 -2.39 -18.43
CA GLN A 118 0.92 -1.77 -19.74
C GLN A 118 2.04 -0.76 -20.05
N LEU A 119 2.48 -0.02 -19.05
CA LEU A 119 3.62 0.89 -19.17
C LEU A 119 4.90 0.13 -19.50
N LEU A 120 5.21 -0.93 -18.74
CA LEU A 120 6.39 -1.76 -19.00
C LEU A 120 6.40 -2.32 -20.42
N LYS A 121 5.26 -2.81 -20.94
CA LYS A 121 5.16 -3.31 -22.32
C LYS A 121 5.52 -2.27 -23.38
N LYS A 122 5.22 -0.98 -23.14
CA LYS A 122 5.59 0.09 -24.08
C LYS A 122 7.10 0.25 -24.17
N TYR A 123 7.78 0.27 -23.02
CA TYR A 123 9.23 0.36 -22.94
C TYR A 123 9.94 -0.89 -23.47
N GLU A 124 9.38 -2.09 -23.22
CA GLU A 124 9.90 -3.33 -23.82
C GLU A 124 9.80 -3.34 -25.35
N ALA A 125 8.78 -2.69 -25.92
CA ALA A 125 8.63 -2.59 -27.37
C ALA A 125 9.68 -1.65 -27.99
N HIS A 126 10.18 -0.65 -27.26
CA HIS A 126 11.26 0.22 -27.73
C HIS A 126 12.64 -0.45 -27.66
N ALA A 127 12.80 -1.42 -26.77
CA ALA A 127 14.04 -2.16 -26.58
C ALA A 127 14.21 -3.33 -27.57
N LYS A 128 13.19 -3.63 -28.38
CA LYS A 128 13.23 -4.61 -29.48
C LYS A 128 13.62 -3.95 -30.79
#